data_AF-A0A0P1H3Q0-F1
#
_entry.id   AF-A0A0P1H3Q0-F1
#
_cell.length_a   1.000
_cell.length_b   1.000
_cell.length_c   1.000
_cell.angle_alpha   90.00
_cell.angle_beta   90.00
_cell.angle_gamma   90.00
#
_symmetry.space_group_name_H-M   'P 1'
#
loop_
_entity.id
_entity.type
_entity.pdbx_description
1 polymer ?
#
loop_
_entity_poly.entity_id
_entity_poly.type
_entity_poly.pdbx_seq_one_letter_code
_entity_poly.pdbx_strand_id
1 'polypeptide(L)'
;MNELVVTLLGLGQGHSVTEVMRWIELLLSFALAQQSLEHLARGDRMIFVPRLVLSLFLALGIGGGWTVWGLWGLGLAMLWRYQGPYNGGSDKMTLLILTCLSLAHLAPDIFWQEMALSYLAVQLVLSYFVSGWIKVINPEWQRGEALRDVFRFSAYPVSEALRSLSDHPRFLLVMGWSVVLFELVFPLALLHPVALKLALLCAAGFHFSNACFFGLNRFFWIWLCAYPALIWFQDRVF
;
A
#
# COMPACT_ATOMS: atom_id res chain seq x y z
N MET A 1 7.07 40.16 -10.17
CA MET A 1 6.22 39.46 -11.16
C MET A 1 6.33 37.92 -11.05
N ASN A 2 6.65 37.38 -9.85
CA ASN A 2 6.87 35.94 -9.64
C ASN A 2 5.81 35.26 -8.77
N GLU A 3 5.20 35.94 -7.80
CA GLU A 3 4.20 35.29 -6.94
C GLU A 3 2.85 35.09 -7.62
N LEU A 4 2.37 36.09 -8.38
CA LEU A 4 1.07 35.99 -9.05
C LEU A 4 1.02 34.86 -10.09
N VAL A 5 2.14 34.58 -10.78
CA VAL A 5 2.23 33.49 -11.78
C VAL A 5 2.28 32.12 -11.09
N VAL A 6 2.95 32.02 -9.94
CA VAL A 6 2.98 30.80 -9.11
C VAL A 6 1.59 30.50 -8.53
N THR A 7 0.85 31.52 -8.11
CA THR A 7 -0.54 31.39 -7.63
C THR A 7 -1.51 31.06 -8.77
N LEU A 8 -1.38 31.68 -9.95
CA LEU A 8 -2.26 31.46 -11.11
C LEU A 8 -2.05 30.11 -11.80
N LEU A 9 -0.86 29.50 -11.68
CA LEU A 9 -0.55 28.17 -12.21
C LEU A 9 -0.80 27.03 -11.21
N GLY A 10 -1.23 27.33 -9.97
CA GLY A 10 -1.42 26.32 -8.92
C GLY A 10 -0.12 25.65 -8.46
N LEU A 11 1.05 26.20 -8.82
CA LEU A 11 2.36 25.61 -8.56
C LEU A 11 2.94 26.02 -7.19
N GLY A 12 2.13 26.59 -6.30
CA GLY A 12 2.61 27.23 -5.06
C GLY A 12 1.91 26.82 -3.75
N GLN A 13 0.98 25.87 -3.76
CA GLN A 13 0.34 25.38 -2.53
C GLN A 13 0.39 23.86 -2.57
N GLY A 14 1.25 23.25 -1.75
CA GLY A 14 1.22 21.79 -1.55
C GLY A 14 -0.17 21.36 -1.11
N HIS A 15 -0.58 20.15 -1.47
CA HIS A 15 -1.93 19.65 -1.17
C HIS A 15 -2.23 19.72 0.33
N SER A 16 -3.47 20.10 0.67
CA SER A 16 -3.94 20.09 2.06
C SER A 16 -4.08 18.66 2.57
N VAL A 17 -3.97 18.48 3.89
CA VAL A 17 -4.14 17.16 4.52
C VAL A 17 -5.53 16.57 4.23
N THR A 18 -6.56 17.42 4.18
CA THR A 18 -7.95 17.02 3.88
C THR A 18 -8.10 16.52 2.45
N GLU A 19 -7.47 17.18 1.46
CA GLU A 19 -7.47 16.70 0.07
C GLU A 19 -6.77 15.34 -0.05
N VAL A 20 -5.63 15.18 0.62
CA VAL A 20 -4.86 13.94 0.58
C VAL A 20 -5.61 12.81 1.29
N MET A 21 -6.25 13.06 2.43
CA MET A 21 -7.17 12.12 3.07
C MET A 21 -8.24 11.67 2.08
N ARG A 22 -8.87 12.60 1.35
CA ARG A 22 -9.91 12.29 0.37
C ARG A 22 -9.40 11.38 -0.76
N TRP A 23 -8.18 11.60 -1.25
CA TRP A 23 -7.57 10.71 -2.25
C TRP A 23 -7.32 9.30 -1.71
N ILE A 24 -6.78 9.19 -0.50
CA ILE A 24 -6.56 7.90 0.17
C ILE A 24 -7.90 7.18 0.35
N GLU A 25 -8.94 7.87 0.81
CA GLU A 25 -10.28 7.31 0.98
C GLU A 25 -10.89 6.81 -0.33
N LEU A 26 -10.72 7.55 -1.43
CA LEU A 26 -11.19 7.13 -2.75
C LEU A 26 -10.47 5.87 -3.22
N LEU A 27 -9.14 5.85 -3.17
CA LEU A 27 -8.34 4.67 -3.56
C LEU A 27 -8.69 3.46 -2.69
N LEU A 28 -8.78 3.67 -1.38
CA LEU A 28 -9.12 2.63 -0.41
C LEU A 28 -10.53 2.11 -0.65
N SER A 29 -11.51 2.98 -0.90
CA SER A 29 -12.90 2.58 -1.18
C SER A 29 -12.99 1.62 -2.36
N PHE A 30 -12.23 1.90 -3.44
CA PHE A 30 -12.15 1.03 -4.60
C PHE A 30 -11.53 -0.33 -4.24
N ALA A 31 -10.39 -0.33 -3.56
CA ALA A 31 -9.69 -1.55 -3.18
C ALA A 31 -10.54 -2.46 -2.25
N LEU A 32 -11.21 -1.86 -1.25
CA LEU A 32 -12.07 -2.60 -0.32
C LEU A 32 -13.35 -3.08 -1.00
N ALA A 33 -13.96 -2.29 -1.88
CA ALA A 33 -15.15 -2.70 -2.64
C ALA A 33 -14.84 -3.89 -3.57
N GLN A 34 -13.76 -3.79 -4.34
CA GLN A 34 -13.27 -4.86 -5.23
C GLN A 34 -13.07 -6.16 -4.45
N GLN A 35 -12.33 -6.12 -3.33
CA GLN A 35 -12.12 -7.28 -2.47
C GLN A 35 -13.44 -7.83 -1.92
N SER A 36 -14.36 -6.95 -1.53
CA SER A 36 -15.65 -7.38 -0.95
C SER A 36 -16.50 -8.11 -1.99
N LEU A 37 -16.50 -7.65 -3.24
CA LEU A 37 -17.16 -8.34 -4.35
C LEU A 37 -16.58 -9.74 -4.60
N GLU A 38 -15.26 -9.93 -4.52
CA GLU A 38 -14.64 -11.25 -4.64
C GLU A 38 -15.11 -12.23 -3.56
N HIS A 39 -15.24 -11.77 -2.31
CA HIS A 39 -15.73 -12.60 -1.21
C HIS A 39 -17.23 -12.88 -1.31
N LEU A 40 -18.02 -11.90 -1.77
CA LEU A 40 -19.45 -12.07 -2.01
C LEU A 40 -19.72 -13.07 -3.13
N ALA A 41 -18.92 -13.07 -4.20
CA ALA A 41 -18.98 -14.07 -5.26
C ALA A 41 -18.72 -15.50 -4.75
N ARG A 42 -17.98 -15.63 -3.64
CA ARG A 42 -17.74 -16.91 -2.93
C ARG A 42 -18.76 -17.21 -1.84
N GLY A 43 -19.78 -16.36 -1.66
CA GLY A 43 -20.88 -16.55 -0.72
C GLY A 43 -20.66 -15.99 0.69
N ASP A 44 -19.54 -15.32 0.97
CA ASP A 44 -19.28 -14.74 2.30
C ASP A 44 -19.98 -13.37 2.43
N ARG A 45 -21.17 -13.34 3.04
CA ARG A 45 -22.03 -12.15 3.09
C ARG A 45 -21.91 -11.34 4.36
N MET A 46 -21.72 -12.00 5.51
CA MET A 46 -21.88 -11.38 6.84
C MET A 46 -20.95 -10.18 7.05
N ILE A 47 -19.71 -10.26 6.59
CA ILE A 47 -18.72 -9.17 6.69
C ILE A 47 -18.69 -8.33 5.42
N PHE A 48 -18.82 -8.97 4.25
CA PHE A 48 -18.52 -8.30 2.98
C PHE A 48 -19.69 -7.50 2.40
N VAL A 49 -20.94 -7.78 2.77
CA VAL A 49 -22.06 -6.86 2.47
C VAL A 49 -21.88 -5.52 3.21
N PRO A 50 -21.75 -5.48 4.55
CA PRO A 50 -21.56 -4.21 5.24
C PRO A 50 -20.26 -3.52 4.83
N ARG A 51 -19.18 -4.27 4.58
CA ARG A 51 -17.92 -3.68 4.08
C ARG A 51 -18.07 -3.05 2.71
N LEU A 52 -18.80 -3.68 1.79
CA LEU A 52 -19.09 -3.10 0.48
C LEU A 52 -19.93 -1.82 0.61
N VAL A 53 -20.98 -1.83 1.43
CA VAL A 53 -21.82 -0.64 1.69
C VAL A 53 -20.99 0.51 2.26
N LEU A 54 -20.19 0.25 3.29
CA LEU A 54 -19.33 1.28 3.87
C LEU A 54 -18.23 1.74 2.90
N SER A 55 -17.74 0.87 2.02
CA SER A 55 -16.80 1.26 0.96
C SER A 55 -17.47 2.23 -0.03
N LEU A 56 -18.74 2.01 -0.39
CA LEU A 56 -19.50 2.93 -1.23
C LEU A 56 -19.76 4.27 -0.52
N PHE A 57 -20.08 4.25 0.78
CA PHE A 57 -20.20 5.49 1.56
C PHE A 57 -18.87 6.26 1.59
N LEU A 58 -17.76 5.55 1.78
CA LEU A 58 -16.42 6.14 1.73
C LEU A 58 -16.15 6.77 0.35
N ALA A 59 -16.50 6.08 -0.74
CA ALA A 59 -16.34 6.57 -2.11
C ALA A 59 -17.17 7.84 -2.39
N LEU A 60 -18.36 7.94 -1.78
CA LEU A 60 -19.26 9.08 -1.93
C LEU A 60 -19.00 10.21 -0.92
N GLY A 61 -18.06 10.03 0.02
CA GLY A 61 -17.79 10.99 1.09
C GLY A 61 -18.92 11.07 2.14
N ILE A 62 -19.76 10.04 2.22
CA ILE A 62 -20.87 9.96 3.16
C ILE A 62 -20.34 9.44 4.50
N GLY A 63 -20.75 10.10 5.58
CA GLY A 63 -20.52 9.63 6.94
C GLY A 63 -19.17 9.97 7.57
N GLY A 64 -18.19 10.45 6.80
CA GLY A 64 -16.89 10.88 7.31
C GLY A 64 -16.25 9.84 8.24
N GLY A 65 -15.91 10.25 9.46
CA GLY A 65 -15.23 9.41 10.45
C GLY A 65 -15.93 8.09 10.78
N TRP A 66 -17.26 8.05 10.94
CA TRP A 66 -17.92 6.79 11.35
C TRP A 66 -17.88 5.72 10.27
N THR A 67 -17.81 6.12 8.99
CA THR A 67 -17.65 5.16 7.89
C THR A 67 -16.26 4.53 7.91
N VAL A 68 -15.21 5.32 8.16
CA VAL A 68 -13.84 4.82 8.31
C VAL A 68 -13.72 3.91 9.54
N TRP A 69 -14.29 4.31 10.68
CA TRP A 69 -14.32 3.49 11.90
C TRP A 69 -15.09 2.18 11.72
N GLY A 70 -16.20 2.20 10.97
CA GLY A 70 -16.94 0.99 10.62
C GLY A 70 -16.12 0.03 9.76
N LEU A 71 -15.41 0.55 8.75
CA LEU A 71 -14.48 -0.24 7.93
C LEU A 71 -13.32 -0.80 8.75
N TRP A 72 -12.78 -0.01 9.69
CA TRP A 72 -11.74 -0.45 10.63
C TRP A 72 -12.24 -1.60 11.51
N GLY A 73 -13.44 -1.47 12.10
CA GLY A 73 -14.07 -2.52 12.90
C GLY A 73 -14.32 -3.81 12.11
N LEU A 74 -14.77 -3.70 10.85
CA LEU A 74 -14.90 -4.86 9.96
C LEU A 74 -13.54 -5.48 9.62
N GLY A 75 -12.48 -4.67 9.49
CA GLY A 75 -11.11 -5.15 9.33
C GLY A 75 -10.65 -6.00 10.52
N LEU A 76 -10.96 -5.59 11.74
CA LEU A 76 -10.70 -6.40 12.94
C LEU A 76 -11.53 -7.68 12.96
N ALA A 77 -12.81 -7.61 12.60
CA ALA A 77 -13.68 -8.78 12.49
C ALA A 77 -13.14 -9.80 11.46
N MET A 78 -12.54 -9.32 10.36
CA MET A 78 -11.85 -10.16 9.39
C MET A 78 -10.62 -10.84 10.00
N LEU A 79 -9.74 -10.09 10.67
CA LEU A 79 -8.58 -10.68 11.33
C LEU A 79 -8.98 -11.74 12.34
N TRP A 80 -10.02 -11.49 13.13
CA TRP A 80 -10.54 -12.45 14.09
C TRP A 80 -11.09 -13.71 13.40
N ARG A 81 -11.93 -13.54 12.36
CA ARG A 81 -12.52 -14.65 11.58
C ARG A 81 -11.46 -15.54 10.93
N TYR A 82 -10.39 -14.94 10.40
CA TYR A 82 -9.32 -15.66 9.70
C TYR A 82 -8.12 -15.98 10.59
N GLN A 83 -8.23 -15.79 11.90
CA GLN A 83 -7.17 -16.07 12.90
C GLN A 83 -5.85 -15.35 12.60
N GLY A 84 -5.93 -14.14 12.04
CA GLY A 84 -4.80 -13.32 11.65
C GLY A 84 -4.94 -12.73 10.25
N PRO A 85 -3.85 -12.14 9.71
CA PRO A 85 -3.83 -11.57 8.37
C PRO A 85 -3.98 -12.64 7.28
N TYR A 86 -5.19 -12.80 6.75
CA TYR A 86 -5.52 -13.75 5.69
C TYR A 86 -4.71 -13.49 4.40
N ASN A 87 -4.52 -12.21 4.04
CA ASN A 87 -3.74 -11.77 2.88
C ASN A 87 -2.35 -11.22 3.29
N GLY A 88 -1.86 -11.60 4.48
CA GLY A 88 -0.54 -11.19 4.96
C GLY A 88 -0.38 -9.67 5.07
N GLY A 89 0.64 -9.12 4.40
CA GLY A 89 0.97 -7.70 4.44
C GLY A 89 -0.14 -6.76 3.93
N SER A 90 -1.01 -7.24 3.04
CA SER A 90 -2.12 -6.44 2.52
C SER A 90 -3.15 -6.10 3.62
N ASP A 91 -3.46 -7.05 4.50
CA ASP A 91 -4.42 -6.80 5.59
C ASP A 91 -3.80 -5.89 6.66
N LYS A 92 -2.50 -6.05 6.94
CA LYS A 92 -1.76 -5.18 7.86
C LYS A 92 -1.73 -3.73 7.35
N MET A 93 -1.40 -3.52 6.07
CA MET A 93 -1.40 -2.20 5.46
C MET A 93 -2.82 -1.60 5.41
N THR A 94 -3.84 -2.41 5.11
CA THR A 94 -5.25 -1.96 5.14
C THR A 94 -5.62 -1.42 6.53
N LEU A 95 -5.31 -2.17 7.60
CA LEU A 95 -5.60 -1.73 8.96
C LEU A 95 -4.76 -0.52 9.38
N LEU A 96 -3.51 -0.44 8.95
CA LEU A 96 -2.67 0.73 9.18
C LEU A 96 -3.29 1.99 8.55
N ILE A 97 -3.68 1.93 7.27
CA ILE A 97 -4.32 3.06 6.58
C ILE A 97 -5.63 3.44 7.28
N LEU A 98 -6.50 2.46 7.57
CA LEU A 98 -7.75 2.70 8.27
C LEU A 98 -7.53 3.29 9.67
N THR A 99 -6.50 2.85 10.38
CA THR A 99 -6.14 3.41 11.70
C THR A 99 -5.73 4.88 11.58
N CYS A 100 -4.88 5.21 10.61
CA CYS A 100 -4.43 6.59 10.39
C CYS A 100 -5.57 7.51 9.96
N LEU A 101 -6.45 7.05 9.05
CA LEU A 101 -7.63 7.81 8.66
C LEU A 101 -8.62 7.97 9.83
N SER A 102 -8.86 6.91 10.60
CA SER A 102 -9.72 6.96 11.80
C SER A 102 -9.21 7.97 12.82
N LEU A 103 -7.90 8.01 13.06
CA LEU A 103 -7.26 8.98 13.96
C LEU A 103 -7.34 10.40 13.38
N ALA A 104 -7.12 10.57 12.07
CA ALA A 104 -7.25 11.87 11.41
C ALA A 104 -8.69 12.42 11.49
N HIS A 105 -9.72 11.57 11.36
CA HIS A 105 -11.12 12.00 11.55
C HIS A 105 -11.49 12.33 12.99
N LEU A 106 -10.74 11.83 13.99
CA LEU A 106 -10.93 12.17 15.41
C LEU A 106 -10.01 13.30 15.89
N ALA A 107 -9.07 13.74 15.06
CA ALA A 107 -8.08 14.73 15.43
C ALA A 107 -8.75 16.05 15.85
N PRO A 108 -8.34 16.66 16.98
CA PRO A 108 -8.95 17.90 17.47
C PRO A 108 -8.60 19.12 16.59
N ASP A 109 -7.51 19.05 15.85
CA ASP A 109 -7.01 20.14 15.01
C ASP A 109 -6.21 19.58 13.81
N ILE A 110 -5.79 20.49 12.93
CA ILE A 110 -5.03 20.18 11.72
C ILE A 110 -3.70 19.48 12.03
N PHE A 111 -3.03 19.84 13.12
CA PHE A 111 -1.74 19.29 13.46
C PHE A 111 -1.85 17.78 13.73
N TRP A 112 -2.87 17.34 14.46
CA TRP A 112 -3.08 15.92 14.73
C TRP A 112 -3.53 15.12 13.49
N GLN A 113 -4.21 15.77 12.52
CA GLN A 113 -4.49 15.15 11.21
C GLN A 113 -3.20 14.92 10.43
N GLU A 114 -2.35 15.95 10.38
CA GLU A 114 -1.05 15.90 9.71
C GLU A 114 -0.12 14.85 10.35
N MET A 115 -0.14 14.71 11.68
CA MET A 115 0.62 13.69 12.39
C MET A 115 0.16 12.26 12.06
N ALA A 116 -1.16 12.02 11.95
CA ALA A 116 -1.69 10.70 11.58
C ALA A 116 -1.27 10.30 10.15
N LEU A 117 -1.29 11.24 9.20
CA LEU A 117 -0.85 10.99 7.82
C LEU A 117 0.69 10.90 7.70
N SER A 118 1.42 11.70 8.47
CA SER A 118 2.88 11.58 8.58
C SER A 118 3.30 10.22 9.11
N TYR A 119 2.58 9.69 10.10
CA TYR A 119 2.81 8.34 10.61
C TYR A 119 2.60 7.29 9.51
N LEU A 120 1.53 7.38 8.72
CA LEU A 120 1.31 6.49 7.57
C LEU A 120 2.47 6.55 6.56
N ALA A 121 2.95 7.75 6.22
CA ALA A 121 4.06 7.97 5.32
C ALA A 121 5.35 7.30 5.83
N VAL A 122 5.70 7.52 7.09
CA VAL A 122 6.88 6.91 7.74
C VAL A 122 6.74 5.38 7.76
N GLN A 123 5.56 4.86 8.10
CA GLN A 123 5.33 3.41 8.10
C GLN A 123 5.44 2.79 6.70
N LEU A 124 5.05 3.51 5.64
CA LEU A 124 5.26 3.04 4.26
C LEU A 124 6.75 2.93 3.93
N VAL A 125 7.55 3.96 4.27
CA VAL A 125 9.01 3.96 4.07
C VAL A 125 9.68 2.83 4.86
N LEU A 126 9.31 2.69 6.14
CA LEU A 126 9.83 1.62 7.00
C LEU A 126 9.42 0.24 6.50
N SER A 127 8.23 0.10 5.92
CA SER A 127 7.77 -1.18 5.36
C SER A 127 8.69 -1.64 4.22
N TYR A 128 9.13 -0.73 3.33
CA TYR A 128 10.14 -1.07 2.32
C TYR A 128 11.50 -1.35 2.95
N PHE A 129 12.01 -0.45 3.78
CA PHE A 129 13.36 -0.58 4.34
C PHE A 129 13.53 -1.86 5.18
N VAL A 130 12.60 -2.12 6.11
CA VAL A 130 12.64 -3.31 6.97
C VAL A 130 12.48 -4.57 6.14
N SER A 131 11.62 -4.55 5.11
CA SER A 131 11.47 -5.68 4.17
C SER A 131 12.80 -6.00 3.46
N GLY A 132 13.56 -4.99 3.04
CA GLY A 132 14.90 -5.16 2.47
C GLY A 132 15.91 -5.66 3.50
N TRP A 133 15.90 -5.08 4.70
CA TRP A 133 16.80 -5.48 5.79
C TRP A 133 16.63 -6.95 6.20
N ILE A 134 15.38 -7.40 6.35
CA ILE A 134 15.09 -8.81 6.69
C ILE A 134 15.61 -9.76 5.59
N LYS A 135 15.55 -9.35 4.32
CA LYS A 135 16.12 -10.15 3.21
C LYS A 135 17.65 -10.18 3.22
N VAL A 136 18.31 -9.11 3.67
CA VAL A 136 19.77 -9.12 3.85
C VAL A 136 20.19 -10.15 4.89
N ILE A 137 19.48 -10.28 6.00
CA ILE A 137 19.87 -11.21 7.08
C ILE A 137 19.37 -12.65 6.86
N ASN A 138 18.47 -12.89 5.90
CA ASN A 138 17.95 -14.22 5.61
C ASN A 138 18.84 -14.95 4.58
N PRO A 139 19.47 -16.10 4.94
CA PRO A 139 20.35 -16.86 4.03
C PRO A 139 19.70 -17.32 2.73
N GLU A 140 18.38 -17.57 2.71
CA GLU A 140 17.65 -17.98 1.51
C GLU A 140 17.61 -16.85 0.47
N TRP A 141 17.48 -15.61 0.92
CA TRP A 141 17.53 -14.43 0.04
C TRP A 141 18.95 -14.14 -0.42
N GLN A 142 19.93 -14.26 0.46
CA GLN A 142 21.35 -14.08 0.12
C GLN A 142 21.81 -15.05 -0.98
N ARG A 143 21.35 -16.31 -0.91
CA ARG A 143 21.67 -17.37 -1.88
C ARG A 143 20.73 -17.41 -3.10
N GLY A 144 19.72 -16.55 -3.15
CA GLY A 144 18.73 -16.50 -4.23
C GLY A 144 17.75 -17.70 -4.24
N GLU A 145 17.70 -18.47 -3.16
CA GLU A 145 16.79 -19.61 -2.99
C GLU A 145 15.34 -19.15 -2.83
N ALA A 146 15.11 -18.05 -2.08
CA ALA A 146 13.77 -17.56 -1.80
C ALA A 146 12.96 -17.27 -3.09
N LEU A 147 13.56 -16.56 -4.07
CA LEU A 147 12.88 -16.25 -5.31
C LEU A 147 12.73 -17.49 -6.22
N ARG A 148 13.68 -18.43 -6.16
CA ARG A 148 13.57 -19.72 -6.86
C ARG A 148 12.39 -20.52 -6.34
N ASP A 149 12.21 -20.57 -5.02
CA ASP A 149 11.12 -21.29 -4.37
C ASP A 149 9.76 -20.66 -4.72
N VAL A 150 9.69 -19.33 -4.78
CA VAL A 150 8.50 -18.62 -5.28
C VAL A 150 8.13 -19.11 -6.69
N PHE A 151 9.05 -19.11 -7.65
CA PHE A 151 8.74 -19.59 -9.00
C PHE A 151 8.50 -21.10 -9.08
N ARG A 152 9.16 -21.88 -8.23
CA ARG A 152 9.04 -23.35 -8.22
C ARG A 152 7.71 -23.82 -7.66
N PHE A 153 7.25 -23.21 -6.57
CA PHE A 153 6.12 -23.70 -5.78
C PHE A 153 4.85 -22.86 -5.90
N SER A 154 4.87 -21.72 -6.59
CA SER A 154 3.65 -20.96 -6.83
C SER A 154 2.63 -21.80 -7.62
N ALA A 155 1.41 -21.83 -7.10
CA ALA A 155 0.27 -22.55 -7.65
C ALA A 155 -0.64 -21.66 -8.53
N TYR A 156 -0.24 -20.39 -8.76
CA TYR A 156 -1.00 -19.48 -9.60
C TYR A 156 -0.78 -19.84 -11.07
N PRO A 157 -1.82 -19.99 -11.92
CA PRO A 157 -1.66 -20.53 -13.27
C PRO A 157 -0.60 -19.81 -14.12
N VAL A 158 -0.50 -18.49 -14.01
CA VAL A 158 0.54 -17.70 -14.71
C VAL A 158 1.94 -18.04 -14.20
N SER A 159 2.13 -18.21 -12.89
CA SER A 159 3.42 -18.63 -12.33
C SER A 159 3.84 -20.04 -12.75
N GLU A 160 2.89 -20.94 -13.03
CA GLU A 160 3.22 -22.29 -13.50
C GLU A 160 3.91 -22.26 -14.87
N ALA A 161 3.44 -21.39 -15.77
CA ALA A 161 4.08 -21.15 -17.07
C ALA A 161 5.49 -20.55 -16.94
N LEU A 162 5.77 -19.87 -15.81
CA LEU A 162 7.06 -19.24 -15.52
C LEU A 162 7.97 -20.11 -14.64
N ARG A 163 7.58 -21.35 -14.31
CA ARG A 163 8.32 -22.24 -13.41
C ARG A 163 9.74 -22.56 -13.90
N SER A 164 9.97 -22.55 -15.22
CA SER A 164 11.31 -22.74 -15.83
C SER A 164 12.30 -21.62 -15.50
N LEU A 165 11.85 -20.45 -15.03
CA LEU A 165 12.75 -19.43 -14.48
C LEU A 165 13.51 -19.95 -13.25
N SER A 166 12.97 -20.92 -12.51
CA SER A 166 13.64 -21.53 -11.35
C SER A 166 14.93 -22.30 -11.72
N ASP A 167 15.10 -22.61 -13.01
CA ASP A 167 16.30 -23.23 -13.59
C ASP A 167 17.41 -22.21 -13.93
N HIS A 168 17.13 -20.91 -13.76
CA HIS A 168 18.06 -19.81 -14.03
C HIS A 168 18.52 -19.12 -12.71
N PRO A 169 19.29 -19.82 -11.84
CA PRO A 169 19.57 -19.35 -10.48
C PRO A 169 20.34 -18.03 -10.43
N ARG A 170 21.25 -17.77 -11.38
CA ARG A 170 22.00 -16.50 -11.44
C ARG A 170 21.08 -15.32 -11.74
N PHE A 171 20.11 -15.50 -12.64
CA PHE A 171 19.13 -14.48 -12.96
C PHE A 171 18.26 -14.15 -11.75
N LEU A 172 17.74 -15.18 -11.08
CA LEU A 172 16.90 -14.99 -9.88
C LEU A 172 17.68 -14.43 -8.69
N LEU A 173 18.97 -14.73 -8.56
CA LEU A 173 19.84 -14.10 -7.57
C LEU A 173 19.97 -12.59 -7.84
N VAL A 174 20.29 -12.20 -9.09
CA VAL A 174 20.38 -10.78 -9.47
C VAL A 174 19.05 -10.07 -9.25
N MET A 175 17.93 -10.72 -9.57
CA MET A 175 16.61 -10.14 -9.35
C MET A 175 16.26 -10.00 -7.88
N GLY A 176 16.55 -11.01 -7.06
CA GLY A 176 16.40 -10.93 -5.60
C GLY A 176 17.18 -9.77 -5.02
N TRP A 177 18.48 -9.65 -5.35
CA TRP A 177 19.32 -8.55 -4.88
C TRP A 177 18.88 -7.19 -5.41
N SER A 178 18.34 -7.11 -6.64
CA SER A 178 17.77 -5.86 -7.16
C SER A 178 16.61 -5.36 -6.30
N VAL A 179 15.72 -6.27 -5.86
CA VAL A 179 14.62 -5.95 -4.94
C VAL A 179 15.17 -5.50 -3.58
N VAL A 180 16.13 -6.23 -3.02
CA VAL A 180 16.76 -5.89 -1.73
C VAL A 180 17.39 -4.50 -1.76
N LEU A 181 18.20 -4.21 -2.78
CA LEU A 181 18.86 -2.92 -2.91
C LEU A 181 17.83 -1.80 -3.08
N PHE A 182 16.82 -1.99 -3.92
CA PHE A 182 15.73 -1.02 -4.09
C PHE A 182 15.03 -0.72 -2.76
N GLU A 183 14.65 -1.75 -2.00
CA GLU A 183 13.98 -1.60 -0.71
C GLU A 183 14.83 -0.86 0.33
N LEU A 184 16.14 -1.13 0.37
CA LEU A 184 17.07 -0.48 1.30
C LEU A 184 17.35 0.98 0.94
N VAL A 185 17.44 1.32 -0.34
CA VAL A 185 17.70 2.69 -0.80
C VAL A 185 16.42 3.52 -0.92
N PHE A 186 15.23 2.91 -0.85
CA PHE A 186 13.95 3.60 -0.94
C PHE A 186 13.84 4.84 -0.01
N PRO A 187 14.28 4.81 1.26
CA PRO A 187 14.24 6.00 2.11
C PRO A 187 15.01 7.21 1.54
N LEU A 188 16.09 6.98 0.78
CA LEU A 188 16.86 8.05 0.15
C LEU A 188 16.08 8.75 -0.97
N ALA A 189 15.03 8.12 -1.52
CA ALA A 189 14.18 8.73 -2.52
C ALA A 189 13.43 9.97 -1.99
N LEU A 190 13.26 10.08 -0.66
CA LEU A 190 12.69 11.26 -0.01
C LEU A 190 13.51 12.53 -0.19
N LEU A 191 14.80 12.41 -0.51
CA LEU A 191 15.69 13.57 -0.67
C LEU A 191 15.41 14.37 -1.94
N HIS A 192 14.61 13.85 -2.89
CA HIS A 192 14.30 14.56 -4.12
C HIS A 192 12.91 14.19 -4.68
N PRO A 193 12.04 15.15 -5.03
CA PRO A 193 10.67 14.86 -5.47
C PRO A 193 10.56 13.95 -6.70
N VAL A 194 11.46 14.13 -7.68
CA VAL A 194 11.48 13.25 -8.86
C VAL A 194 11.95 11.84 -8.49
N ALA A 195 12.90 11.72 -7.56
CA ALA A 195 13.39 10.41 -7.13
C ALA A 195 12.30 9.62 -6.40
N LEU A 196 11.53 10.28 -5.51
CA LEU A 196 10.38 9.65 -4.85
C LEU A 196 9.35 9.15 -5.86
N LYS A 197 8.95 10.00 -6.82
CA LYS A 197 7.95 9.62 -7.84
C LYS A 197 8.41 8.43 -8.69
N LEU A 198 9.69 8.41 -9.09
CA LEU A 198 10.27 7.27 -9.80
C LEU A 198 10.35 6.01 -8.93
N ALA A 199 10.74 6.14 -7.66
CA ALA A 199 10.78 5.02 -6.73
C ALA A 199 9.37 4.43 -6.49
N LEU A 200 8.36 5.28 -6.29
CA LEU A 200 6.96 4.85 -6.17
C LEU A 200 6.45 4.17 -7.44
N LEU A 201 6.82 4.66 -8.62
CA LEU A 201 6.49 4.00 -9.88
C LEU A 201 7.14 2.62 -9.99
N CYS A 202 8.42 2.49 -9.61
CA CYS A 202 9.11 1.20 -9.56
C CYS A 202 8.46 0.24 -8.55
N ALA A 203 8.10 0.73 -7.36
CA ALA A 203 7.41 -0.07 -6.34
C ALA A 203 6.01 -0.51 -6.81
N ALA A 204 5.24 0.37 -7.45
CA ALA A 204 3.97 0.02 -8.07
C ALA A 204 4.16 -1.03 -9.17
N GLY A 205 5.17 -0.90 -10.02
CA GLY A 205 5.51 -1.89 -11.05
C GLY A 205 5.89 -3.25 -10.46
N PHE A 206 6.62 -3.27 -9.35
CA PHE A 206 6.92 -4.49 -8.61
C PHE A 206 5.65 -5.14 -8.03
N HIS A 207 4.80 -4.37 -7.35
CA HIS A 207 3.54 -4.88 -6.82
C HIS A 207 2.59 -5.36 -7.93
N PHE A 208 2.56 -4.67 -9.06
CA PHE A 208 1.80 -5.07 -10.24
C PHE A 208 2.33 -6.37 -10.84
N SER A 209 3.65 -6.52 -10.96
CA SER A 209 4.28 -7.76 -11.40
C SER A 209 3.88 -8.93 -10.48
N ASN A 210 3.87 -8.70 -9.17
CA ASN A 210 3.41 -9.71 -8.21
C ASN A 210 1.91 -10.03 -8.33
N ALA A 211 1.09 -9.04 -8.66
CA ALA A 211 -0.32 -9.26 -8.96
C ALA A 211 -0.49 -10.15 -10.21
N CYS A 212 0.21 -9.84 -11.29
CA CYS A 212 0.15 -10.60 -12.55
C CYS A 212 0.72 -12.02 -12.44
N PHE A 213 1.87 -12.18 -11.77
CA PHE A 213 2.58 -13.46 -11.75
C PHE A 213 2.14 -14.36 -10.59
N PHE A 214 1.75 -13.80 -9.45
CA PHE A 214 1.47 -14.57 -8.23
C PHE A 214 0.03 -14.39 -7.71
N GLY A 215 -0.81 -13.65 -8.43
CA GLY A 215 -2.21 -13.42 -8.04
C GLY A 215 -2.36 -12.52 -6.81
N LEU A 216 -1.33 -11.76 -6.44
CA LEU A 216 -1.32 -10.87 -5.26
C LEU A 216 -2.02 -9.53 -5.52
N ASN A 217 -3.19 -9.56 -6.17
CA ASN A 217 -3.95 -8.38 -6.63
C ASN A 217 -4.26 -7.38 -5.50
N ARG A 218 -4.63 -7.90 -4.33
CA ARG A 218 -5.00 -7.08 -3.16
C ARG A 218 -3.83 -6.27 -2.62
N PHE A 219 -2.63 -6.85 -2.69
CA PHE A 219 -1.39 -6.21 -2.27
C PHE A 219 -1.11 -4.97 -3.13
N PHE A 220 -1.30 -5.07 -4.45
CA PHE A 220 -1.12 -3.94 -5.36
C PHE A 220 -2.00 -2.75 -4.98
N TRP A 221 -3.32 -2.95 -4.92
CA TRP A 221 -4.25 -1.84 -4.67
C TRP A 221 -4.04 -1.18 -3.30
N ILE A 222 -3.88 -1.97 -2.24
CA ILE A 222 -3.78 -1.44 -0.88
C ILE A 222 -2.51 -0.63 -0.68
N TRP A 223 -1.38 -1.02 -1.26
CA TRP A 223 -0.14 -0.27 -1.09
C TRP A 223 -0.16 1.08 -1.81
N LEU A 224 -0.75 1.14 -3.00
CA LEU A 224 -0.94 2.39 -3.75
C LEU A 224 -1.80 3.39 -2.97
N CYS A 225 -2.73 2.93 -2.13
CA CYS A 225 -3.55 3.80 -1.29
C CYS A 225 -2.72 4.66 -0.32
N ALA A 226 -1.52 4.22 0.09
CA ALA A 226 -0.65 4.96 0.99
C ALA A 226 0.27 5.99 0.28
N TYR A 227 0.37 5.94 -1.06
CA TYR A 227 1.28 6.81 -1.81
C TYR A 227 0.96 8.31 -1.69
N PRO A 228 -0.31 8.74 -1.72
CA PRO A 228 -0.65 10.15 -1.50
C PRO A 228 -0.10 10.71 -0.20
N ALA A 229 -0.13 9.94 0.91
CA ALA A 229 0.40 10.37 2.19
C ALA A 229 1.91 10.62 2.13
N LEU A 230 2.67 9.77 1.42
CA LEU A 230 4.12 9.90 1.34
C LEU A 230 4.56 11.07 0.46
N ILE A 231 3.88 11.29 -0.67
CA ILE A 231 4.14 12.45 -1.53
C ILE A 231 3.85 13.75 -0.75
N TRP A 232 2.69 13.80 -0.09
CA TRP A 232 2.30 14.93 0.75
C TRP A 232 3.27 15.20 1.91
N PHE A 233 3.79 14.13 2.52
CA PHE A 233 4.77 14.22 3.60
C PHE A 233 6.11 14.76 3.11
N GLN A 234 6.58 14.33 1.93
CA GLN A 234 7.82 14.82 1.34
C GLN A 234 7.77 16.35 1.15
N ASP A 235 6.69 16.86 0.55
CA ASP A 235 6.51 18.29 0.26
C ASP A 235 6.57 19.20 1.52
N ARG A 236 6.49 18.64 2.73
CA ARG A 236 6.52 19.36 4.01
C ARG A 236 7.83 19.22 4.76
N VAL A 237 8.60 18.18 4.50
CA VAL A 237 9.78 17.82 5.30
C VAL A 237 11.09 18.06 4.52
N PHE A 238 11.06 17.97 3.19
CA PHE A 238 12.22 18.09 2.29
C PHE A 238 12.03 19.20 1.27
#